data_AF-A0A963NTD0-F1
#
_entry.id   AF-A0A963NTD0-F1
#
_cell.length_a   1.000
_cell.length_b   1.000
_cell.length_c   1.000
_cell.angle_alpha   90.00
_cell.angle_beta   90.00
_cell.angle_gamma   90.00
#
_symmetry.space_group_name_H-M   'P 1'
#
loop_
_entity.id
_entity.type
_entity.pdbx_description
1 polymer ?
#
loop_
_entity_poly.entity_id
_entity_poly.type
_entity_poly.pdbx_seq_one_letter_code
_entity_poly.pdbx_strand_id
1 'polypeptide(L)'
;MIKLEPRPQASRWWTYGSPLLALCITVLMGVALFAVLGKDPVRGLQVFFWEPLRSQYALGELMVKATPLLLIALGLAVCFRSNVWNIG
;
A
#
# COMPACT_ATOMS: atom_id res chain seq x y z
N MET A 1 -31.58 -8.44 9.76
CA MET A 1 -31.06 -7.58 8.66
C MET A 1 -29.78 -6.94 9.15
N ILE A 2 -28.68 -7.05 8.39
CA ILE A 2 -27.41 -6.40 8.74
C ILE A 2 -27.62 -4.89 8.59
N LYS A 3 -27.44 -4.13 9.67
CA LYS A 3 -27.61 -2.67 9.70
C LYS A 3 -26.23 -2.03 9.68
N LEU A 4 -25.90 -1.31 8.62
CA LEU A 4 -24.66 -0.56 8.49
C LEU A 4 -24.82 0.79 9.21
N GLU A 5 -24.16 0.95 10.34
CA GLU A 5 -24.11 2.22 11.08
C GLU A 5 -22.72 2.87 10.90
N PRO A 6 -22.66 4.18 10.61
CA PRO A 6 -21.39 4.89 10.49
C PRO A 6 -20.64 4.84 11.83
N ARG A 7 -19.37 4.42 11.80
CA ARG A 7 -18.55 4.35 13.01
C ARG A 7 -18.16 5.76 13.47
N PRO A 8 -18.49 6.16 14.71
CA PRO A 8 -18.19 7.50 15.21
C PRO A 8 -16.70 7.73 15.52
N GLN A 9 -15.93 6.66 15.74
CA GLN A 9 -14.49 6.72 15.97
C GLN A 9 -13.76 5.63 15.18
N ALA A 10 -12.63 6.00 14.58
CA ALA A 10 -11.74 5.06 13.93
C ALA A 10 -11.17 4.08 14.98
N SER A 11 -11.20 2.79 14.68
CA SER A 11 -10.65 1.77 15.58
C SER A 11 -9.12 1.85 15.57
N ARG A 12 -8.53 2.14 16.74
CA ARG A 12 -7.06 2.18 16.93
C ARG A 12 -6.38 0.88 16.51
N TRP A 13 -7.06 -0.25 16.70
CA TRP A 13 -6.55 -1.57 16.32
C TRP A 13 -6.45 -1.71 14.80
N TRP A 14 -7.47 -1.26 14.08
CA TRP A 14 -7.50 -1.30 12.61
C TRP A 14 -6.64 -0.24 11.94
N THR A 15 -6.21 0.81 12.64
CA THR A 15 -5.21 1.76 12.13
C THR A 15 -3.90 1.07 11.76
N TYR A 16 -3.48 0.07 12.53
CA TYR A 16 -2.26 -0.72 12.27
C TYR A 16 -2.55 -2.11 11.69
N GLY A 17 -3.71 -2.67 12.02
CA GLY A 17 -4.14 -3.96 11.49
C GLY A 17 -4.41 -3.91 9.99
N SER A 18 -5.01 -2.82 9.48
CA SER A 18 -5.36 -2.75 8.06
C SER A 18 -4.15 -2.67 7.12
N PRO A 19 -3.10 -1.87 7.38
CA PRO A 19 -1.93 -1.85 6.50
C PRO A 19 -1.15 -3.17 6.57
N LEU A 20 -1.07 -3.79 7.75
CA LEU A 20 -0.40 -5.08 7.92
C LEU A 20 -1.14 -6.20 7.16
N LEU A 21 -2.46 -6.27 7.29
CA LEU A 21 -3.29 -7.23 6.56
C LEU A 21 -3.16 -7.02 5.04
N ALA A 22 -3.20 -5.77 4.58
CA ALA A 22 -3.02 -5.44 3.18
C ALA A 22 -1.66 -5.90 2.64
N LEU A 23 -0.59 -5.69 3.42
CA LEU A 23 0.75 -6.19 3.07
C LEU A 23 0.78 -7.71 2.98
N CYS A 24 0.22 -8.42 3.96
CA CYS A 24 0.17 -9.88 3.96
C CYS A 24 -0.57 -10.42 2.73
N ILE A 25 -1.75 -9.86 2.42
CA ILE A 25 -2.54 -10.26 1.25
C ILE A 25 -1.76 -9.99 -0.04
N THR A 26 -1.11 -8.82 -0.14
CA THR A 26 -0.30 -8.45 -1.32
C THR A 26 0.84 -9.43 -1.56
N VAL A 27 1.56 -9.82 -0.49
CA VAL A 27 2.65 -10.81 -0.59
C VAL A 27 2.10 -12.17 -1.01
N LEU A 28 1.01 -12.63 -0.40
CA LEU A 28 0.37 -13.90 -0.76
C LEU A 28 -0.06 -13.93 -2.23
N MET A 29 -0.67 -12.85 -2.72
CA MET A 29 -1.01 -12.71 -4.13
C MET A 29 0.22 -12.70 -5.04
N GLY A 30 1.29 -12.02 -4.64
CA GLY A 30 2.56 -12.02 -5.38
C GLY A 30 3.16 -13.42 -5.49
N VAL A 31 3.21 -14.17 -4.39
CA VAL A 31 3.67 -15.57 -4.37
C VAL A 31 2.81 -16.43 -5.30
N ALA A 32 1.49 -16.33 -5.18
CA ALA A 32 0.55 -17.09 -6.02
C ALA A 32 0.76 -16.77 -7.51
N LEU A 33 0.91 -15.50 -7.87
CA LEU A 33 1.16 -15.07 -9.24
C LEU A 33 2.45 -15.67 -9.80
N PHE A 34 3.57 -15.56 -9.06
CA PHE A 34 4.85 -16.12 -9.51
C PHE A 34 4.83 -17.64 -9.60
N ALA A 35 4.13 -18.31 -8.67
CA ALA A 35 3.94 -19.76 -8.70
C ALA A 35 3.15 -20.20 -9.96
N VAL A 36 2.06 -19.50 -10.31
CA VAL A 36 1.29 -19.75 -11.54
C VAL A 36 2.14 -19.52 -12.79
N LEU A 37 3.04 -18.54 -12.75
CA LEU A 37 3.98 -18.25 -13.84
C LEU A 37 5.17 -19.23 -13.93
N GLY A 38 5.26 -20.20 -13.02
CA GLY A 38 6.37 -21.16 -12.94
C GLY A 38 7.71 -20.51 -12.58
N LYS A 39 7.70 -19.32 -11.97
CA LYS A 39 8.91 -18.61 -11.51
C LYS A 39 9.07 -18.79 -10.00
N ASP A 40 10.31 -18.74 -9.54
CA ASP A 40 10.61 -18.77 -8.11
C ASP A 40 9.99 -17.53 -7.42
N PRO A 41 8.99 -17.73 -6.53
CA PRO A 41 8.31 -16.62 -5.87
C PRO A 41 9.22 -15.87 -4.90
N VAL A 42 10.20 -16.54 -4.29
CA VAL A 42 11.14 -15.91 -3.36
C VAL A 42 12.01 -14.92 -4.12
N ARG A 43 12.52 -15.34 -5.29
CA ARG A 43 13.32 -14.47 -6.14
C ARG A 43 12.51 -13.32 -6.72
N GLY A 44 11.25 -13.56 -7.11
CA GLY A 44 10.34 -12.50 -7.56
C GLY A 44 10.06 -11.45 -6.47
N LEU A 45 9.85 -11.89 -5.23
CA LEU A 45 9.70 -11.00 -4.08
C LEU A 45 10.98 -10.24 -3.74
N GLN A 46 12.15 -10.88 -3.84
CA GLN A 46 13.44 -10.21 -3.64
C GLN A 46 13.65 -9.08 -4.64
N VAL A 47 13.30 -9.28 -5.91
CA VAL A 47 13.35 -8.22 -6.94
C VAL A 47 12.48 -7.03 -6.54
N PHE A 48 11.31 -7.28 -5.96
CA PHE A 48 10.39 -6.20 -5.60
C PHE A 48 10.77 -5.48 -4.30
N PHE A 49 11.20 -6.20 -3.27
CA PHE A 49 11.45 -5.65 -1.94
C PHE A 49 12.92 -5.29 -1.68
N TRP A 50 13.87 -6.02 -2.27
CA TRP A 50 15.29 -5.91 -1.94
C TRP A 50 16.10 -5.12 -2.97
N GLU A 51 15.89 -5.38 -4.27
CA GLU A 51 16.66 -4.70 -5.32
C GLU A 51 16.51 -3.16 -5.32
N PRO A 52 15.32 -2.57 -5.08
CA PRO A 52 15.16 -1.12 -5.04
C PRO A 52 15.93 -0.42 -3.91
N LEU A 53 16.33 -1.16 -2.88
CA LEU A 53 17.05 -0.64 -1.71
C LEU A 53 18.56 -0.86 -1.79
N ARG A 54 19.03 -1.61 -2.80
CA ARG A 54 20.41 -2.12 -2.84
C ARG A 54 21.45 -1.07 -3.28
N SER A 55 21.04 -0.02 -3.99
CA SER A 55 21.94 1.02 -4.46
C SER A 55 21.33 2.41 -4.34
N GLN A 56 22.18 3.44 -4.23
CA GLN A 56 21.73 4.84 -4.21
C GLN A 56 20.96 5.21 -5.48
N TYR A 57 21.34 4.63 -6.62
CA TYR A 57 20.63 4.83 -7.88
C TYR A 57 19.23 4.20 -7.85
N ALA A 58 19.11 2.95 -7.41
CA ALA A 58 17.82 2.27 -7.30
C ALA A 58 16.90 2.95 -6.27
N LEU A 59 17.47 3.45 -5.18
CA LEU A 59 16.76 4.29 -4.22
C LEU A 59 16.26 5.58 -4.88
N GLY A 60 17.08 6.20 -5.73
CA GLY A 60 16.70 7.36 -6.54
C GLY A 60 15.51 7.07 -7.45
N GLU A 61 15.55 5.97 -8.21
CA GLU A 61 14.42 5.55 -9.05
C GLU A 61 13.14 5.29 -8.24
N LEU A 62 13.29 4.65 -7.08
CA LEU A 62 12.18 4.40 -6.17
C LEU A 62 11.56 5.73 -5.71
N MET A 63 12.39 6.71 -5.32
CA MET A 63 11.93 8.01 -4.86
C MET A 63 11.28 8.82 -5.98
N VAL A 64 11.79 8.77 -7.21
CA VAL A 64 11.17 9.43 -8.37
C VAL A 64 9.74 8.91 -8.60
N LYS A 65 9.52 7.61 -8.44
CA LYS A 65 8.18 6.99 -8.55
C LYS A 65 7.29 7.26 -7.33
N ALA A 66 7.87 7.26 -6.12
CA ALA A 66 7.13 7.44 -4.88
C ALA A 66 6.67 8.89 -4.64
N THR A 67 7.48 9.88 -5.05
CA THR A 67 7.21 11.31 -4.83
C THR A 67 5.82 11.76 -5.30
N PRO A 68 5.39 11.53 -6.56
CA PRO A 68 4.07 11.96 -7.00
C PRO A 68 2.93 11.27 -6.22
N LEU A 69 3.08 9.99 -5.88
CA LEU A 69 2.08 9.26 -5.09
C LEU A 69 1.96 9.84 -3.67
N LEU A 70 3.09 10.19 -3.04
CA LEU A 70 3.11 10.83 -1.74
C LEU A 70 2.45 12.21 -1.77
N LEU A 71 2.71 13.02 -2.80
CA LEU A 71 2.08 14.33 -2.96
C LEU A 71 0.56 14.21 -3.10
N ILE A 72 0.07 13.26 -3.89
CA ILE A 72 -1.37 12.98 -4.03
C ILE A 72 -1.96 12.54 -2.69
N ALA A 73 -1.32 11.60 -2.00
CA ALA A 73 -1.78 11.10 -0.71
C ALA A 73 -1.84 12.20 0.35
N LEU A 74 -0.84 13.09 0.41
CA LEU A 74 -0.83 14.24 1.31
C LEU A 74 -1.95 15.23 0.99
N GLY A 75 -2.18 15.54 -0.29
CA GLY A 75 -3.29 16.39 -0.72
C GLY A 75 -4.65 15.83 -0.29
N LEU A 76 -4.88 14.54 -0.55
CA LEU A 76 -6.11 13.85 -0.15
C LEU A 76 -6.27 13.79 1.38
N ALA A 77 -5.18 13.59 2.12
CA ALA A 77 -5.22 13.55 3.58
C ALA A 77 -5.71 14.88 4.18
N VAL A 78 -5.33 16.01 3.58
CA VAL A 78 -5.83 17.34 3.98
C VAL A 78 -7.32 17.49 3.65
N CYS A 79 -7.76 17.10 2.45
CA CYS A 79 -9.16 17.16 2.05
C CYS A 79 -10.07 16.33 2.98
N PHE A 80 -9.67 15.08 3.28
CA PHE A 80 -10.43 14.20 4.19
C PHE A 80 -10.46 14.73 5.62
N ARG A 81 -9.36 15.32 6.11
CA ARG A 81 -9.35 15.97 7.44
C ARG A 81 -10.34 17.14 7.51
N SER A 82 -10.54 17.86 6.41
CA SER A 82 -11.50 18.96 6.30
C SER A 82 -12.94 18.50 6.00
N ASN A 83 -13.22 17.18 6.01
CA ASN A 83 -14.49 16.59 5.58
C ASN A 83 -14.92 17.00 4.15
N VAL A 84 -13.96 17.29 3.27
CA VAL A 84 -14.22 17.53 1.85
C VAL A 84 -14.02 16.22 1.11
N TRP A 85 -15.13 15.54 0.85
CA TRP A 85 -15.16 14.22 0.22
C TRP A 85 -15.52 14.27 -1.28
N ASN A 86 -16.07 15.40 -1.74
CA ASN A 86 -16.40 15.63 -3.14
C ASN A 86 -15.47 16.71 -3.72
N ILE A 87 -14.92 16.46 -4.91
CA ILE A 87 -14.10 17.41 -5.67
C ILE A 87 -14.98 18.46 -6.39
N GLY A 88 -16.31 18.25 -6.40
CA GLY A 88 -17.30 19.05 -7.12
C GLY A 88 -18.11 18.12 -8.00
#